data_AF-A0AAI9HUQ1-F1
#
_entry.id   AF-A0AAI9HUQ1-F1
#
_cell.length_a   1.000
_cell.length_b   1.000
_cell.length_c   1.000
_cell.angle_alpha   90.00
_cell.angle_beta   90.00
_cell.angle_gamma   90.00
#
_symmetry.space_group_name_H-M   'P 1'
#
loop_
_entity.id
_entity.type
_entity.pdbx_description
1 polymer ?
#
loop_
_entity_poly.entity_id
_entity_poly.type
_entity_poly.pdbx_seq_one_letter_code
_entity_poly.pdbx_strand_id
1 'polypeptide(L)'
;MSADTQSNGSSIKKLLLTVTVLLIIMSLFIPAEWYKSNMVSELKMGELITGKSGFHSQILPFANELYNDFFVQTGINSALTNYYAPLPVSADPLEQTFNNISGIFYPFFINLAKMINYHNYMIVYRMALLSFWLPFFCIILVPSLIAGVCRWKRKQYDFSYVSPFLNRRSMKLIGLTVFLVAVSILIPLPVPPVINAVMTLFVIPTSIILMISNLPKQI
;
A
#
# COMPACT_ATOMS: atom_id res chain seq x y z
N MET A 1 11.48 27.40 -22.32
CA MET A 1 12.00 26.36 -21.41
C MET A 1 10.95 25.82 -20.42
N SER A 2 9.64 25.96 -20.68
CA SER A 2 8.55 25.53 -19.78
C SER A 2 7.70 24.36 -20.31
N ALA A 3 7.71 24.09 -21.62
CA ALA A 3 6.88 23.04 -22.23
C ALA A 3 7.38 21.61 -21.95
N ASP A 4 8.70 21.37 -22.03
CA ASP A 4 9.26 20.01 -21.86
C ASP A 4 9.12 19.46 -20.44
N THR A 5 9.16 20.34 -19.43
CA THR A 5 8.98 19.94 -18.02
C THR A 5 7.55 19.59 -17.64
N GLN A 6 6.54 20.10 -18.35
CA GLN A 6 5.13 19.71 -18.14
C GLN A 6 4.81 18.39 -18.86
N SER A 7 5.33 18.21 -20.07
CA SER A 7 5.22 16.96 -20.84
C SER A 7 5.77 15.76 -20.06
N ASN A 8 6.99 15.86 -19.53
CA ASN A 8 7.63 14.77 -18.78
C ASN A 8 6.90 14.41 -17.46
N GLY A 9 6.30 15.39 -16.79
CA GLY A 9 5.55 15.16 -15.54
C GLY A 9 4.26 14.35 -15.76
N SER A 10 3.60 14.55 -16.91
CA SER A 10 2.42 13.77 -17.31
C SER A 10 2.80 12.33 -17.70
N SER A 11 3.89 12.17 -18.46
CA SER A 11 4.41 10.84 -18.84
C SER A 11 4.82 9.99 -17.64
N ILE A 12 5.48 10.56 -16.63
CA ILE A 12 5.89 9.80 -15.42
C ILE A 12 4.66 9.33 -14.63
N LYS A 13 3.63 10.17 -14.47
CA LYS A 13 2.39 9.78 -13.78
C LYS A 13 1.65 8.67 -14.52
N LYS A 14 1.56 8.78 -15.86
CA LYS A 14 0.97 7.74 -16.71
C LYS A 14 1.76 6.44 -16.61
N LEU A 15 3.09 6.51 -16.70
CA LEU A 15 3.97 5.34 -16.56
C LEU A 15 3.78 4.66 -15.21
N LEU A 16 3.77 5.41 -14.10
CA LEU A 16 3.55 4.88 -12.76
C LEU A 16 2.17 4.20 -12.64
N LEU A 17 1.12 4.82 -13.18
CA LEU A 17 -0.21 4.23 -13.20
C LEU A 17 -0.22 2.93 -14.01
N THR A 18 0.34 2.95 -15.23
CA THR A 18 0.42 1.76 -16.10
C THR A 18 1.19 0.64 -15.45
N VAL A 19 2.32 0.92 -14.80
CA VAL A 19 3.11 -0.08 -14.06
C VAL A 19 2.33 -0.63 -12.87
N THR A 20 1.61 0.22 -12.12
CA THR A 20 0.80 -0.23 -10.99
C THR A 20 -0.33 -1.15 -11.44
N VAL A 21 -1.04 -0.78 -12.50
CA VAL A 21 -2.10 -1.60 -13.11
C VAL A 21 -1.53 -2.92 -13.63
N LEU A 22 -0.39 -2.89 -14.32
CA LEU A 22 0.28 -4.11 -14.78
C LEU A 22 0.68 -5.03 -13.63
N LEU A 23 1.21 -4.49 -12.54
CA LEU A 23 1.56 -5.29 -11.36
C LEU A 23 0.32 -5.93 -10.71
N ILE A 24 -0.81 -5.23 -10.68
CA ILE A 24 -2.09 -5.76 -10.21
C ILE A 24 -2.61 -6.86 -11.16
N ILE A 25 -2.48 -6.69 -12.47
CA ILE A 25 -2.93 -7.71 -13.44
C ILE A 25 -2.02 -8.94 -13.39
N MET A 26 -0.69 -8.76 -13.34
CA MET A 26 0.26 -9.87 -13.21
C MET A 26 0.05 -10.66 -11.92
N SER A 27 -0.39 -9.99 -10.85
CA SER A 27 -0.83 -10.61 -9.61
C SER A 27 -1.83 -11.75 -9.79
N LEU A 28 -2.74 -11.61 -10.76
CA LEU A 28 -3.88 -12.53 -10.95
C LEU A 28 -3.45 -13.88 -11.50
N PHE A 29 -2.25 -13.95 -12.10
CA PHE A 29 -1.68 -15.17 -12.66
C PHE A 29 -0.72 -15.88 -11.70
N ILE A 30 -0.58 -15.37 -10.48
CA ILE A 30 0.30 -15.95 -9.45
C ILE A 30 -0.39 -17.15 -8.80
N PRO A 31 0.30 -18.30 -8.63
CA PRO A 31 -0.22 -19.42 -7.86
C PRO A 31 -0.52 -19.01 -6.41
N ALA A 32 -1.70 -19.38 -5.90
CA ALA A 32 -2.13 -19.01 -4.56
C ALA A 32 -1.19 -19.53 -3.46
N GLU A 33 -0.54 -20.68 -3.66
CA GLU A 33 0.45 -21.23 -2.73
C GLU A 33 1.73 -20.38 -2.67
N TRP A 34 2.19 -19.85 -3.80
CA TRP A 34 3.31 -18.92 -3.83
C TRP A 34 2.97 -17.63 -3.07
N TYR A 35 1.75 -17.13 -3.28
CA TYR A 35 1.26 -15.96 -2.55
C TYR A 35 1.22 -16.20 -1.04
N LYS A 36 0.67 -17.35 -0.62
CA LYS A 36 0.60 -17.75 0.79
C LYS A 36 1.99 -17.86 1.42
N SER A 37 2.96 -18.43 0.71
CA SER A 37 4.35 -18.49 1.19
C SER A 37 4.94 -17.09 1.41
N ASN A 38 4.69 -16.16 0.49
CA ASN A 38 5.15 -14.77 0.62
C ASN A 38 4.44 -14.02 1.74
N MET A 39 3.14 -14.24 1.92
CA MET A 39 2.38 -13.72 3.06
C MET A 39 3.00 -14.18 4.38
N VAL A 40 3.29 -15.48 4.54
CA VAL A 40 3.93 -16.00 5.75
C VAL A 40 5.32 -15.39 5.97
N SER A 41 6.07 -15.17 4.90
CA SER A 41 7.37 -14.49 4.97
C SER A 41 7.23 -13.05 5.47
N GLU A 42 6.26 -12.29 4.97
CA GLU A 42 6.02 -10.91 5.40
C GLU A 42 5.52 -10.83 6.84
N LEU A 43 4.63 -11.74 7.26
CA LEU A 43 4.19 -11.82 8.66
C LEU A 43 5.38 -12.08 9.61
N LYS A 44 6.30 -12.97 9.22
CA LYS A 44 7.56 -13.20 9.96
C LYS A 44 8.42 -11.95 10.02
N MET A 45 8.55 -11.20 8.92
CA MET A 45 9.27 -9.92 8.94
C MET A 45 8.61 -8.93 9.90
N GLY A 46 7.28 -8.85 9.89
CA GLY A 46 6.52 -8.05 10.84
C GLY A 46 6.80 -8.44 12.29
N GLU A 47 6.75 -9.74 12.60
CA GLU A 47 7.06 -10.29 13.92
C GLU A 47 8.49 -9.93 14.38
N LEU A 48 9.47 -9.99 13.47
CA LEU A 48 10.86 -9.64 13.77
C LEU A 48 11.03 -8.15 14.12
N ILE A 49 10.28 -7.26 13.47
CA ILE A 49 10.39 -5.81 13.65
C ILE A 49 9.66 -5.34 14.90
N THR A 50 8.48 -5.87 15.17
CA THR A 50 7.61 -5.42 16.28
C THR A 50 7.83 -6.23 17.56
N GLY A 51 8.53 -7.36 17.47
CA GLY A 51 8.75 -8.29 18.56
C GLY A 51 7.60 -9.29 18.70
N LYS A 52 7.96 -10.53 19.05
CA LYS A 52 7.02 -11.67 19.09
C LYS A 52 5.79 -11.41 19.95
N SER A 53 5.99 -10.88 21.17
CA SER A 53 4.89 -10.67 22.11
C SER A 53 3.90 -9.61 21.62
N GLY A 54 4.38 -8.44 21.17
CA GLY A 54 3.53 -7.37 20.65
C GLY A 54 2.82 -7.74 19.36
N PHE A 55 3.50 -8.45 18.47
CA PHE A 55 2.93 -8.91 17.21
C PHE A 55 1.72 -9.83 17.40
N HIS A 56 1.89 -10.88 18.21
CA HIS A 56 0.86 -11.91 18.42
C HIS A 56 -0.27 -11.45 19.36
N SER A 57 -0.02 -10.48 20.25
CA SER A 57 -1.04 -10.01 21.20
C SER A 57 -1.87 -8.82 20.72
N GLN A 58 -1.35 -7.98 19.83
CA GLN A 58 -2.01 -6.74 19.43
C GLN A 58 -2.22 -6.65 17.93
N ILE A 59 -1.14 -6.75 17.14
CA ILE A 59 -1.17 -6.44 15.71
C ILE A 59 -1.95 -7.50 14.93
N LEU A 60 -1.62 -8.77 15.12
CA LEU A 60 -2.26 -9.87 14.41
C LEU A 60 -3.74 -10.06 14.80
N PRO A 61 -4.13 -10.02 16.09
CA PRO A 61 -5.54 -10.04 16.47
C PRO A 61 -6.34 -8.87 15.89
N PHE A 62 -5.79 -7.66 15.92
CA PHE A 62 -6.45 -6.49 15.34
C PHE A 62 -6.64 -6.62 13.82
N ALA A 63 -5.62 -7.11 13.10
CA ALA A 63 -5.75 -7.39 11.66
C ALA A 63 -6.82 -8.47 11.38
N ASN A 64 -6.90 -9.51 12.20
CA ASN A 64 -7.89 -10.57 12.07
C ASN A 64 -9.32 -10.07 12.34
N GLU A 65 -9.50 -9.23 13.36
CA GLU A 65 -10.79 -8.60 13.68
C GLU A 65 -11.27 -7.73 12.53
N LEU A 66 -10.42 -6.81 12.04
CA LEU A 66 -10.74 -5.99 10.86
C LEU A 66 -11.08 -6.84 9.63
N TYR A 67 -10.32 -7.93 9.38
CA TYR A 67 -10.61 -8.80 8.25
C TYR A 67 -11.95 -9.51 8.41
N ASN A 68 -12.26 -9.97 9.63
CA ASN A 68 -13.54 -10.60 9.93
C ASN A 68 -14.69 -9.62 9.70
N ASP A 69 -14.57 -8.38 10.18
CA ASP A 69 -15.61 -7.36 10.03
C ASP A 69 -15.82 -6.97 8.56
N PHE A 70 -14.75 -6.74 7.80
CA PHE A 70 -14.86 -6.26 6.42
C PHE A 70 -15.18 -7.35 5.40
N PHE A 71 -14.67 -8.59 5.58
CA PHE A 71 -14.72 -9.62 4.53
C PHE A 71 -15.46 -10.90 4.91
N VAL A 72 -15.50 -11.25 6.20
CA VAL A 72 -16.16 -12.49 6.66
C VAL A 72 -17.63 -12.22 6.99
N GLN A 73 -17.92 -11.23 7.84
CA GLN A 73 -19.29 -10.88 8.24
C GLN A 73 -20.12 -10.37 7.06
N THR A 74 -19.50 -9.63 6.14
CA THR A 74 -20.13 -9.15 4.90
C THR A 74 -20.45 -10.28 3.91
N GLY A 75 -19.93 -11.50 4.15
CA GLY A 75 -20.14 -12.65 3.27
C GLY A 75 -19.34 -12.59 1.98
N ILE A 76 -18.47 -11.60 1.76
CA ILE A 76 -17.65 -11.46 0.54
C ILE A 76 -16.78 -12.70 0.33
N ASN A 77 -16.15 -13.20 1.40
CA ASN A 77 -15.29 -14.38 1.33
C ASN A 77 -16.09 -15.65 0.95
N SER A 78 -17.27 -15.81 1.54
CA SER A 78 -18.19 -16.91 1.22
C SER A 78 -18.74 -16.80 -0.21
N ALA A 79 -19.07 -15.59 -0.66
CA ALA A 79 -19.53 -15.33 -2.03
C ALA A 79 -18.47 -15.69 -3.06
N LEU A 80 -17.20 -15.30 -2.84
CA LEU A 80 -16.10 -15.64 -3.74
C LEU A 80 -15.87 -17.15 -3.85
N THR A 81 -16.00 -17.89 -2.75
CA THR A 81 -15.79 -19.34 -2.74
C THR A 81 -16.97 -20.09 -3.34
N ASN A 82 -18.19 -19.64 -3.06
CA ASN A 82 -19.42 -20.27 -3.55
C ASN A 82 -19.72 -19.95 -5.02
N TYR A 83 -19.33 -18.77 -5.51
CA TYR A 83 -19.55 -18.36 -6.90
C TYR A 83 -18.85 -19.30 -7.89
N TYR A 84 -17.69 -19.83 -7.51
CA TYR A 84 -16.92 -20.75 -8.34
C TYR A 84 -17.15 -22.22 -7.96
N ALA A 85 -18.14 -22.57 -7.14
CA ALA A 85 -18.46 -23.96 -6.83
C ALA A 85 -18.93 -24.71 -8.10
N PRO A 86 -18.64 -26.03 -8.24
CA PRO A 86 -19.07 -26.80 -9.40
C PRO A 86 -20.60 -26.77 -9.53
N LEU A 87 -21.10 -26.49 -10.73
CA LEU A 87 -22.54 -26.58 -11.02
C LEU A 87 -23.00 -28.05 -10.97
N PRO A 88 -24.25 -28.32 -10.55
CA PRO A 88 -24.81 -29.66 -10.59
C PRO A 88 -24.80 -30.24 -12.01
N VAL A 89 -24.65 -31.56 -12.12
CA VAL A 89 -24.63 -32.25 -13.41
C VAL A 89 -26.02 -32.21 -14.05
N SER A 90 -26.15 -31.44 -15.11
CA SER A 90 -27.39 -31.34 -15.89
C SER A 90 -27.53 -32.46 -16.92
N ALA A 91 -28.77 -32.78 -17.29
CA ALA A 91 -29.10 -33.79 -18.30
C ALA A 91 -28.98 -33.27 -19.76
N ASP A 92 -28.90 -31.96 -19.96
CA ASP A 92 -28.88 -31.36 -21.31
C ASP A 92 -27.48 -31.40 -21.94
N PRO A 93 -27.33 -31.81 -23.21
CA PRO A 93 -26.03 -31.97 -23.87
C PRO A 93 -25.27 -30.65 -24.09
N LEU A 94 -25.98 -29.53 -24.22
CA LEU A 94 -25.38 -28.19 -24.25
C LEU A 94 -24.81 -27.80 -22.89
N GLU A 95 -25.54 -28.09 -21.81
CA GLU A 95 -25.10 -27.84 -20.44
C GLU A 95 -23.94 -28.76 -20.05
N GLN A 96 -23.92 -30.01 -20.54
CA GLN A 96 -22.80 -30.93 -20.37
C GLN A 96 -21.52 -30.42 -21.06
N THR A 97 -21.65 -29.86 -22.27
CA THR A 97 -20.51 -29.26 -22.99
C THR A 97 -20.00 -28.03 -22.25
N PHE A 98 -20.90 -27.18 -21.76
CA PHE A 98 -20.55 -26.00 -20.95
C PHE A 98 -19.91 -26.39 -19.61
N ASN A 99 -20.40 -27.46 -18.96
CA ASN A 99 -19.84 -28.02 -17.73
C ASN A 99 -18.46 -28.63 -17.93
N ASN A 100 -18.20 -29.26 -19.08
CA ASN A 100 -16.86 -29.76 -19.42
C ASN A 100 -15.87 -28.61 -19.63
N ILE A 101 -16.28 -27.54 -20.33
CA ILE A 101 -15.45 -26.34 -20.53
C ILE A 101 -15.20 -25.63 -19.19
N SER A 102 -16.24 -25.46 -18.37
CA SER A 102 -16.11 -24.82 -17.05
C SER A 102 -15.23 -25.65 -16.10
N GLY A 103 -15.29 -26.98 -16.18
CA GLY A 103 -14.43 -27.89 -15.43
C GLY A 103 -12.94 -27.73 -15.74
N ILE A 104 -12.57 -27.38 -16.98
CA ILE A 104 -11.18 -27.11 -17.38
C ILE A 104 -10.66 -25.82 -16.73
N PHE A 105 -11.50 -24.78 -16.65
CA PHE A 105 -11.14 -23.49 -16.06
C PHE A 105 -11.38 -23.41 -14.55
N TYR A 106 -12.10 -24.36 -13.96
CA TYR A 106 -12.41 -24.40 -12.53
C TYR A 106 -11.15 -24.27 -11.64
N PRO A 107 -10.05 -25.00 -11.87
CA PRO A 107 -8.82 -24.85 -11.07
C PRO A 107 -8.24 -23.42 -11.12
N PHE A 108 -8.34 -22.75 -12.28
CA PHE A 108 -7.88 -21.37 -12.44
C PHE A 108 -8.71 -20.40 -11.59
N PHE A 109 -10.03 -20.52 -11.62
CA PHE A 109 -10.91 -19.64 -10.85
C PHE A 109 -10.83 -19.88 -9.34
N ILE A 110 -10.71 -21.13 -8.90
CA ILE A 110 -10.48 -21.44 -7.48
C ILE A 110 -9.13 -20.89 -7.02
N ASN A 111 -8.08 -20.99 -7.83
CA ASN A 111 -6.80 -20.38 -7.52
C ASN A 111 -6.93 -18.86 -7.39
N LEU A 112 -7.62 -18.21 -8.32
CA LEU A 112 -7.88 -16.78 -8.31
C LEU A 112 -8.64 -16.35 -7.05
N ALA A 113 -9.72 -17.06 -6.68
CA ALA A 113 -10.50 -16.77 -5.49
C ALA A 113 -9.65 -16.87 -4.22
N LYS A 114 -8.83 -17.92 -4.08
CA LYS A 114 -7.87 -18.07 -2.96
C LYS A 114 -6.86 -16.92 -2.93
N MET A 115 -6.29 -16.56 -4.08
CA MET A 115 -5.32 -15.48 -4.21
C MET A 115 -5.92 -14.13 -3.80
N ILE A 116 -7.13 -13.82 -4.25
CA ILE A 116 -7.87 -12.60 -3.87
C ILE A 116 -8.12 -12.57 -2.35
N ASN A 117 -8.50 -13.70 -1.75
CA ASN A 117 -8.72 -13.77 -0.31
C ASN A 117 -7.43 -13.50 0.50
N TYR A 118 -6.31 -14.12 0.12
CA TYR A 118 -5.02 -13.84 0.74
C TYR A 118 -4.59 -12.39 0.53
N HIS A 119 -4.87 -11.82 -0.65
CA HIS A 119 -4.54 -10.44 -0.95
C HIS A 119 -5.34 -9.45 -0.10
N ASN A 120 -6.65 -9.66 0.01
CA ASN A 120 -7.52 -8.85 0.86
C ASN A 120 -7.06 -8.91 2.32
N TYR A 121 -6.70 -10.10 2.81
CA TYR A 121 -6.13 -10.25 4.15
C TYR A 121 -4.84 -9.43 4.29
N MET A 122 -3.93 -9.50 3.33
CA MET A 122 -2.66 -8.75 3.36
C MET A 122 -2.86 -7.23 3.31
N ILE A 123 -3.84 -6.73 2.55
CA ILE A 123 -4.21 -5.30 2.55
C ILE A 123 -4.62 -4.89 3.96
N VAL A 124 -5.53 -5.65 4.61
CA VAL A 124 -5.98 -5.38 5.98
C VAL A 124 -4.84 -5.43 6.97
N TYR A 125 -3.99 -6.46 6.89
CA TYR A 125 -2.80 -6.60 7.74
C TYR A 125 -1.85 -5.40 7.60
N ARG A 126 -1.57 -4.92 6.38
CA ARG A 126 -0.68 -3.78 6.16
C ARG A 126 -1.29 -2.47 6.66
N MET A 127 -2.60 -2.29 6.49
CA MET A 127 -3.32 -1.14 7.06
C MET A 127 -3.30 -1.17 8.59
N ALA A 128 -3.55 -2.34 9.19
CA ALA A 128 -3.44 -2.54 10.62
C ALA A 128 -2.02 -2.20 11.11
N LEU A 129 -0.99 -2.75 10.49
CA LEU A 129 0.38 -2.48 10.87
C LEU A 129 0.73 -0.98 10.75
N LEU A 130 0.29 -0.31 9.67
CA LEU A 130 0.43 1.13 9.50
C LEU A 130 -0.26 1.95 10.59
N SER A 131 -1.43 1.52 11.08
CA SER A 131 -2.13 2.23 12.15
C SER A 131 -1.33 2.25 13.46
N PHE A 132 -0.59 1.17 13.77
CA PHE A 132 0.33 1.13 14.92
C PHE A 132 1.51 2.10 14.77
N TRP A 133 1.89 2.49 13.55
CA TRP A 133 2.93 3.48 13.31
C TRP A 133 2.43 4.93 13.39
N LEU A 134 1.11 5.16 13.27
CA LEU A 134 0.53 6.52 13.28
C LEU A 134 0.80 7.31 14.57
N PRO A 135 0.72 6.74 15.79
CA PRO A 135 1.07 7.48 17.01
C PRO A 135 2.52 7.99 16.99
N PHE A 136 3.47 7.16 16.56
CA PHE A 136 4.87 7.55 16.43
C PHE A 136 5.07 8.62 15.35
N PHE A 137 4.34 8.51 14.24
CA PHE A 137 4.33 9.54 13.20
C PHE A 137 3.88 10.89 13.76
N CYS A 138 2.78 10.93 14.53
CA CYS A 138 2.30 12.16 15.16
C CYS A 138 3.34 12.78 16.10
N ILE A 139 4.02 11.97 16.92
CA ILE A 139 5.07 12.43 17.84
C ILE A 139 6.25 13.07 17.09
N ILE A 140 6.64 12.54 15.93
CA ILE A 140 7.76 13.08 15.13
C ILE A 140 7.33 14.24 14.24
N LEU A 141 6.06 14.24 13.80
CA LEU A 141 5.51 15.26 12.91
C LEU A 141 5.48 16.63 13.58
N VAL A 142 5.04 16.71 14.84
CA VAL A 142 4.93 17.96 15.59
C VAL A 142 6.28 18.71 15.68
N PRO A 143 7.38 18.13 16.19
CA PRO A 143 8.67 18.81 16.23
C PRO A 143 9.22 19.12 14.84
N SER A 144 8.91 18.30 13.83
CA SER A 144 9.31 18.56 12.44
C SER A 144 8.63 19.80 11.85
N LEU A 145 7.33 19.99 12.14
CA LEU A 145 6.61 21.22 11.78
C LEU A 145 7.22 22.44 12.47
N ILE A 146 7.43 22.37 13.79
CA ILE A 146 8.01 23.46 14.58
C ILE A 146 9.42 23.80 14.06
N ALA A 147 10.27 22.81 13.83
CA ALA A 147 11.62 22.99 13.30
C ALA A 147 11.60 23.65 11.91
N GLY A 148 10.67 23.24 11.03
CA GLY A 148 10.44 23.87 9.74
C GLY A 148 10.09 25.35 9.87
N VAL A 149 9.13 25.68 10.75
CA VAL A 149 8.67 27.06 11.00
C VAL A 149 9.79 27.92 11.59
N CYS A 150 10.50 27.45 12.61
CA CYS A 150 11.64 28.18 13.20
C CYS A 150 12.74 28.46 12.17
N ARG A 151 13.04 27.50 11.28
CA ARG A 151 13.99 27.71 10.17
C ARG A 151 13.49 28.74 9.17
N TRP A 152 12.21 28.70 8.81
CA TRP A 152 11.60 29.69 7.92
C TRP A 152 11.66 31.10 8.52
N LYS A 153 11.26 31.25 9.79
CA LYS A 153 11.31 32.53 10.51
C LYS A 153 12.72 33.08 10.62
N ARG A 154 13.71 32.26 10.97
CA ARG A 154 15.12 32.69 10.97
C ARG A 154 15.57 33.23 9.60
N LYS A 155 15.15 32.60 8.49
CA LYS A 155 15.45 33.09 7.14
C LYS A 155 14.71 34.38 6.76
N GLN A 156 13.63 34.76 7.46
CA GLN A 156 12.99 36.06 7.27
C GLN A 156 13.83 37.20 7.85
N TYR A 157 14.46 36.97 9.01
CA TYR A 157 15.29 37.96 9.70
C TYR A 157 16.74 38.01 9.18
N ASP A 158 17.10 37.12 8.27
CA ASP A 158 18.45 37.01 7.71
C ASP A 158 18.42 37.12 6.17
N PHE A 159 19.55 37.50 5.56
CA PHE A 159 19.73 37.53 4.10
C PHE A 159 19.88 36.12 3.50
N SER A 160 19.77 35.08 4.32
CA SER A 160 19.71 33.68 3.91
C SER A 160 18.78 33.44 2.72
N TYR A 161 19.30 32.72 1.71
CA TYR A 161 18.59 32.36 0.49
C TYR A 161 17.51 31.29 0.76
N VAL A 162 16.32 31.52 0.22
CA VAL A 162 15.23 30.54 0.19
C VAL A 162 15.30 29.82 -1.15
N SER A 163 15.48 28.49 -1.14
CA SER A 163 15.63 27.72 -2.38
C SER A 163 14.26 27.26 -2.92
N PRO A 164 13.79 27.79 -4.07
CA PRO A 164 12.56 27.32 -4.70
C PRO A 164 12.67 25.88 -5.19
N PHE A 165 13.90 25.44 -5.52
CA PHE A 165 14.20 24.06 -5.88
C PHE A 165 13.90 23.10 -4.73
N LEU A 166 14.39 23.41 -3.52
CA LEU A 166 14.16 22.55 -2.35
C LEU A 166 12.68 22.47 -1.99
N ASN A 167 11.96 23.60 -1.99
CA ASN A 167 10.52 23.62 -1.71
C ASN A 167 9.73 22.77 -2.73
N ARG A 168 9.97 22.96 -4.03
CA ARG A 168 9.26 22.20 -5.07
C ARG A 168 9.62 20.72 -5.05
N ARG A 169 10.87 20.36 -4.76
CA ARG A 169 11.31 18.97 -4.68
C ARG A 169 10.81 18.28 -3.41
N SER A 170 10.76 18.96 -2.27
CA SER A 170 10.21 18.40 -1.04
C SER A 170 8.71 18.12 -1.15
N MET A 171 7.93 19.01 -1.78
CA MET A 171 6.52 18.74 -2.07
C MET A 171 6.33 17.49 -2.94
N LYS A 172 7.15 17.36 -3.99
CA LYS A 172 7.15 16.15 -4.84
C LYS A 172 7.57 14.90 -4.07
N LEU A 173 8.53 15.03 -3.16
CA LEU A 173 9.00 13.92 -2.35
C LEU A 173 7.94 13.45 -1.36
N ILE A 174 7.20 14.37 -0.71
CA ILE A 174 6.05 14.04 0.14
C ILE A 174 5.00 13.29 -0.69
N GLY A 175 4.61 13.85 -1.84
CA GLY A 175 3.63 13.21 -2.73
C GLY A 175 4.06 11.83 -3.23
N LEU A 176 5.34 11.67 -3.61
CA LEU A 176 5.90 10.38 -4.01
C LEU A 176 5.92 9.38 -2.83
N THR A 177 6.28 9.83 -1.64
CA THR A 177 6.36 8.97 -0.45
C THR A 177 4.98 8.46 -0.06
N VAL A 178 3.98 9.34 0.00
CA VAL A 178 2.59 8.96 0.26
C VAL A 178 2.07 7.99 -0.80
N PHE A 179 2.40 8.23 -2.08
CA PHE A 179 2.05 7.33 -3.16
C PHE A 179 2.71 5.95 -3.00
N LEU A 180 4.01 5.88 -2.69
CA LEU A 180 4.72 4.62 -2.49
C LEU A 180 4.20 3.83 -1.29
N VAL A 181 3.81 4.50 -0.20
CA VAL A 181 3.15 3.86 0.95
C VAL A 181 1.77 3.32 0.55
N ALA A 182 1.00 4.04 -0.25
CA ALA A 182 -0.28 3.53 -0.75
C ALA A 182 -0.10 2.31 -1.67
N VAL A 183 0.87 2.37 -2.59
CA VAL A 183 1.20 1.25 -3.49
C VAL A 183 1.72 0.05 -2.70
N SER A 184 2.50 0.25 -1.65
CA SER A 184 3.04 -0.84 -0.85
C SER A 184 1.96 -1.61 -0.08
N ILE A 185 0.82 -0.97 0.24
CA ILE A 185 -0.35 -1.65 0.80
C ILE A 185 -0.97 -2.57 -0.26
N LEU A 186 -1.14 -2.06 -1.48
CA LEU A 186 -1.87 -2.72 -2.56
C LEU A 186 -1.05 -3.72 -3.37
N ILE A 187 0.28 -3.69 -3.29
CA ILE A 187 1.10 -4.55 -4.14
C ILE A 187 0.97 -6.02 -3.70
N PRO A 188 0.80 -6.99 -4.61
CA PRO A 188 0.68 -8.41 -4.26
C PRO A 188 2.01 -9.07 -3.87
N LEU A 189 3.11 -8.32 -3.90
CA LEU A 189 4.44 -8.80 -3.60
C LEU A 189 4.74 -8.62 -2.10
N PRO A 190 5.63 -9.45 -1.52
CA PRO A 190 6.03 -9.29 -0.13
C PRO A 190 6.73 -7.94 0.04
N VAL A 191 6.22 -7.11 0.96
CA VAL A 191 6.79 -5.80 1.29
C VAL A 191 7.35 -5.86 2.70
N PRO A 192 8.66 -5.65 2.89
CA PRO A 192 9.22 -5.51 4.23
C PRO A 192 8.56 -4.34 4.99
N PRO A 193 7.98 -4.57 6.19
CA PRO A 193 7.29 -3.52 6.93
C PRO A 193 8.16 -2.32 7.31
N VAL A 194 9.49 -2.52 7.41
CA VAL A 194 10.46 -1.46 7.66
C VAL A 194 10.36 -0.34 6.62
N ILE A 195 10.08 -0.67 5.36
CA ILE A 195 10.00 0.34 4.29
C ILE A 195 8.90 1.34 4.60
N ASN A 196 7.72 0.85 5.00
CA ASN A 196 6.59 1.70 5.35
C ASN A 196 6.86 2.54 6.60
N ALA A 197 7.52 1.95 7.61
CA ALA A 197 7.94 2.68 8.80
C ALA A 197 8.95 3.79 8.46
N VAL A 198 9.97 3.49 7.66
CA VAL A 198 11.01 4.46 7.28
C VAL A 198 10.44 5.62 6.47
N MET A 199 9.60 5.30 5.48
CA MET A 199 8.93 6.30 4.65
C MET A 199 8.06 7.23 5.50
N THR A 200 7.25 6.66 6.39
CA THR A 200 6.30 7.40 7.21
C THR A 200 7.00 8.21 8.31
N LEU A 201 7.92 7.59 9.06
CA LEU A 201 8.52 8.20 10.26
C LEU A 201 9.71 9.11 9.97
N PHE A 202 10.42 8.93 8.86
CA PHE A 202 11.63 9.70 8.56
C PHE A 202 11.51 10.52 7.29
N VAL A 203 11.09 9.91 6.18
CA VAL A 203 11.08 10.60 4.87
C VAL A 203 10.03 11.71 4.85
N ILE A 204 8.80 11.45 5.31
CA ILE A 204 7.75 12.48 5.35
C ILE A 204 8.15 13.64 6.29
N PRO A 205 8.53 13.44 7.56
CA PRO A 205 8.82 14.55 8.46
C PRO A 205 10.04 15.39 8.04
N THR A 206 11.10 14.75 7.53
CA THR A 206 12.26 15.48 6.99
C THR A 206 11.90 16.31 5.76
N SER A 207 11.05 15.79 4.88
CA SER A 207 10.56 16.53 3.72
C SER A 207 9.71 17.73 4.11
N ILE A 208 8.90 17.60 5.16
CA ILE A 208 8.11 18.71 5.71
C ILE A 208 9.02 19.83 6.23
N ILE A 209 10.10 19.48 6.96
CA ILE A 209 11.11 20.47 7.40
C ILE A 209 11.69 21.21 6.18
N LEU A 210 12.09 20.48 5.14
CA LEU A 210 12.65 21.08 3.91
C LEU A 210 11.64 21.96 3.17
N MET A 211 10.37 21.54 3.13
CA MET A 211 9.29 22.29 2.49
C MET A 211 9.04 23.61 3.20
N ILE A 212 8.79 23.57 4.51
CA ILE A 212 8.44 24.74 5.32
C ILE A 212 9.62 25.70 5.41
N SER A 213 10.83 25.19 5.67
CA SER A 213 12.04 26.02 5.78
C SER A 213 12.43 26.74 4.48
N ASN A 214 11.81 26.41 3.35
CA ASN A 214 12.02 27.05 2.06
C ASN A 214 10.73 27.69 1.49
N LEU A 215 9.75 28.01 2.34
CA LEU A 215 8.61 28.84 1.92
C LEU A 215 9.06 30.26 1.54
N PRO A 216 8.40 30.90 0.56
CA PRO A 216 8.70 32.27 0.17
C PRO A 216 8.72 33.22 1.38
N LYS A 217 9.60 34.22 1.35
CA LYS A 217 9.59 35.27 2.38
C LYS A 217 8.33 36.11 2.15
N GLN A 218 7.56 36.29 3.22
CA GLN A 218 6.47 37.27 3.26
C GLN A 218 7.10 38.53 3.88
N ILE A 219 7.14 39.61 3.11
CA ILE A 219 7.64 40.93 3.52
C ILE A 219 6.48 41.68 4.16
#